data_AF-A0A812KJP5-F1
#
_entry.id   AF-A0A812KJP5-F1
#
_cell.length_a   1.000
_cell.length_b   1.000
_cell.length_c   1.000
_cell.angle_alpha   90.00
_cell.angle_beta   90.00
_cell.angle_gamma   90.00
#
_symmetry.space_group_name_H-M   'P 1'
#
loop_
_entity.id
_entity.type
_entity.pdbx_description
1 polymer ?
#
loop_
_entity_poly.entity_id
_entity_poly.type
_entity_poly.pdbx_seq_one_letter_code
_entity_poly.pdbx_strand_id
1 'polypeptide(L)'
;DLEDATCSYESDEDQIREAIAGFEEDVITAITVLKSAGAYNTSIRRAHTKGQDIAGAGNSHVDMRLSAAMIPWTVCLIEELSAAHIWEDCSLPSELLTFALAAIIFLAMIATMVASRYWIFHGPDKVNFLIQVCIYAGIFAVSAPFAIAGLQGWAQVQHLPIFYRFAHTPASTACPSRATWFGCVLLRPCIAVIAAILSWVCPVWHHRKDAEVEANELERDAEDVDSVLSPDSL
;
A
#
# COMPACT_ATOMS: atom_id res chain seq x y z
N ASP A 1 -12.96 10.96 -29.25
CA ASP A 1 -12.28 10.94 -30.55
C ASP A 1 -10.80 10.68 -30.38
N LEU A 2 -10.21 9.86 -31.25
CA LEU A 2 -8.76 9.63 -31.28
C LEU A 2 -7.98 10.88 -31.72
N GLU A 3 -8.66 11.80 -32.42
CA GLU A 3 -8.07 13.03 -32.96
C GLU A 3 -7.55 13.98 -31.86
N ASP A 4 -8.04 13.86 -30.63
CA ASP A 4 -7.62 14.68 -29.48
C ASP A 4 -6.55 14.01 -28.59
N ALA A 5 -6.16 12.76 -28.88
CA ALA A 5 -5.14 12.06 -28.10
C ALA A 5 -3.74 12.48 -28.58
N THR A 6 -3.00 13.18 -27.72
CA THR A 6 -1.62 13.63 -27.98
C THR A 6 -0.63 12.77 -27.19
N CYS A 7 0.47 12.37 -27.83
CA CYS A 7 1.56 11.69 -27.15
C CYS A 7 2.58 12.69 -26.59
N SER A 8 3.33 12.27 -25.57
CA SER A 8 4.40 13.08 -24.98
C SER A 8 5.54 13.38 -25.95
N TYR A 9 5.68 12.55 -27.00
CA TYR A 9 6.66 12.64 -28.07
C TYR A 9 5.96 12.51 -29.43
N GLU A 10 6.25 13.42 -30.37
CA GLU A 10 5.64 13.44 -31.72
C GLU A 10 6.04 12.21 -32.56
N SER A 11 7.25 11.67 -32.39
CA SER A 11 7.71 10.48 -33.14
C SER A 11 6.93 9.21 -32.80
N ASP A 12 6.51 9.09 -31.54
CA ASP A 12 5.77 7.94 -31.06
C ASP A 12 4.33 7.99 -31.54
N GLU A 13 3.77 9.19 -31.71
CA GLU A 13 2.43 9.37 -32.24
C GLU A 13 2.31 8.82 -33.67
N ASP A 14 3.28 9.15 -34.54
CA ASP A 14 3.28 8.67 -35.93
C ASP A 14 3.45 7.15 -36.00
N GLN A 15 4.37 6.57 -35.21
CA GLN A 15 4.57 5.12 -35.16
C GLN A 15 3.36 4.38 -34.60
N ILE A 16 2.73 4.92 -33.55
CA ILE A 16 1.53 4.34 -32.94
C ILE A 16 0.35 4.45 -33.90
N ARG A 17 0.16 5.59 -34.57
CA ARG A 17 -0.89 5.76 -35.59
C ARG A 17 -0.69 4.82 -36.77
N GLU A 18 0.54 4.64 -37.24
CA GLU A 18 0.85 3.71 -38.32
C GLU A 18 0.64 2.24 -37.90
N ALA A 19 1.00 1.87 -36.68
CA ALA A 19 0.78 0.52 -36.14
C ALA A 19 -0.71 0.21 -35.90
N ILE A 20 -1.52 1.24 -35.62
CA ILE A 20 -2.97 1.12 -35.40
C ILE A 20 -3.76 1.23 -36.72
N ALA A 21 -3.16 1.71 -37.80
CA ALA A 21 -3.82 1.91 -39.08
C ALA A 21 -4.45 0.60 -39.59
N GLY A 22 -5.77 0.62 -39.83
CA GLY A 22 -6.55 -0.56 -40.21
C GLY A 22 -7.08 -1.42 -39.06
N PHE A 23 -6.77 -1.06 -37.81
CA PHE A 23 -7.32 -1.64 -36.58
C PHE A 23 -7.93 -0.57 -35.66
N GLU A 24 -8.25 0.62 -36.18
CA GLU A 24 -8.65 1.75 -35.33
C GLU A 24 -9.89 1.44 -34.50
N GLU A 25 -10.88 0.75 -35.06
CA GLU A 25 -12.12 0.41 -34.36
C GLU A 25 -11.90 -0.61 -33.22
N ASP A 26 -11.00 -1.58 -33.43
CA ASP A 26 -10.61 -2.56 -32.42
C ASP A 26 -9.80 -1.92 -31.30
N VAL A 27 -8.92 -0.98 -31.64
CA VAL A 27 -8.13 -0.21 -30.66
C VAL A 27 -9.00 0.78 -29.91
N ILE A 28 -9.95 1.45 -30.55
CA ILE A 28 -10.97 2.29 -29.88
C ILE A 28 -11.77 1.44 -28.91
N THR A 29 -12.20 0.25 -29.34
CA THR A 29 -12.96 -0.67 -28.50
C THR A 29 -12.10 -1.14 -27.33
N ALA A 30 -10.84 -1.51 -27.57
CA ALA A 30 -9.91 -1.91 -26.52
C ALA A 30 -9.65 -0.76 -25.54
N ILE A 31 -9.38 0.46 -26.01
CA ILE A 31 -9.20 1.66 -25.18
C ILE A 31 -10.47 2.00 -24.40
N THR A 32 -11.65 1.83 -25.01
CA THR A 32 -12.95 2.09 -24.35
C THR A 32 -13.21 1.04 -23.28
N VAL A 33 -12.87 -0.23 -23.53
CA VAL A 33 -12.91 -1.31 -22.55
C VAL A 33 -11.88 -1.08 -21.44
N LEU A 34 -10.67 -0.64 -21.78
CA LEU A 34 -9.59 -0.31 -20.83
C LEU A 34 -9.94 0.90 -19.95
N LYS A 35 -10.53 1.95 -20.53
CA LYS A 35 -11.02 3.14 -19.83
C LYS A 35 -12.21 2.84 -18.94
N SER A 36 -13.19 2.07 -19.41
CA SER A 36 -14.34 1.68 -18.60
C SER A 36 -13.96 0.71 -17.47
N ALA A 37 -12.90 -0.09 -17.67
CA ALA A 37 -12.40 -1.06 -16.69
C ALA A 37 -11.35 -0.53 -15.70
N GLY A 38 -10.69 0.62 -15.98
CA GLY A 38 -9.73 1.22 -15.06
C GLY A 38 -8.42 0.43 -14.87
N ALA A 39 -7.80 0.00 -15.97
CA ALA A 39 -6.58 -0.83 -16.11
C ALA A 39 -6.85 -2.35 -16.25
N TYR A 40 -6.43 -2.90 -17.40
CA TYR A 40 -6.63 -4.30 -17.78
C TYR A 40 -5.90 -5.24 -16.82
N ASN A 41 -6.63 -6.16 -16.20
CA ASN A 41 -6.02 -7.34 -15.60
C ASN A 41 -6.73 -8.62 -16.10
N THR A 42 -6.08 -9.77 -15.92
CA THR A 42 -6.57 -11.07 -16.37
C THR A 42 -7.90 -11.50 -15.72
N SER A 43 -8.22 -10.98 -14.53
CA SER A 43 -9.49 -11.24 -13.84
C SER A 43 -10.65 -10.43 -14.44
N ILE A 44 -10.40 -9.20 -14.92
CA ILE A 44 -11.37 -8.34 -15.59
C ILE A 44 -11.68 -8.86 -16.99
N ARG A 45 -10.66 -9.33 -17.73
CA ARG A 45 -10.86 -10.02 -19.03
C ARG A 45 -11.82 -11.20 -18.89
N ARG A 46 -11.72 -11.95 -17.78
CA ARG A 46 -12.57 -13.10 -17.45
C ARG A 46 -14.00 -12.68 -17.02
N ALA A 47 -14.18 -11.48 -16.46
CA ALA A 47 -15.50 -10.92 -16.13
C ALA A 47 -16.21 -10.35 -17.37
N HIS A 48 -15.49 -9.66 -18.26
CA HIS A 48 -16.01 -9.17 -19.54
C HIS A 48 -16.47 -10.31 -20.45
N THR A 49 -15.64 -11.36 -20.60
CA THR A 49 -16.02 -12.55 -21.39
C THR A 49 -17.24 -13.30 -20.82
N LYS A 50 -17.66 -12.99 -19.59
CA LYS A 50 -18.89 -13.51 -18.97
C LYS A 50 -20.08 -12.54 -19.07
N GLY A 51 -19.94 -11.41 -19.77
CA GLY A 51 -21.00 -10.41 -19.93
C GLY A 51 -21.33 -9.62 -18.65
N GLN A 52 -20.40 -9.54 -17.71
CA GLN A 52 -20.58 -8.76 -16.49
C GLN A 52 -20.26 -7.29 -16.76
N ASP A 53 -21.09 -6.38 -16.24
CA ASP A 53 -20.81 -4.94 -16.26
C ASP A 53 -19.56 -4.66 -15.41
N ILE A 54 -18.53 -4.11 -16.04
CA ILE A 54 -17.21 -3.85 -15.47
C ILE A 54 -16.93 -2.36 -15.28
N ALA A 55 -17.92 -1.49 -15.56
CA ALA A 55 -17.79 -0.07 -15.33
C ALA A 55 -17.46 0.21 -13.85
N GLY A 56 -16.25 0.71 -13.57
CA GLY A 56 -15.80 1.06 -12.22
C GLY A 56 -15.33 -0.12 -11.35
N ALA A 57 -15.21 -1.34 -11.89
CA ALA A 57 -14.73 -2.51 -11.15
C ALA A 57 -13.27 -2.35 -10.65
N GLY A 58 -12.46 -1.53 -11.31
CA GLY A 58 -11.10 -1.21 -10.86
C GLY A 58 -11.07 -0.44 -9.52
N ASN A 59 -12.02 0.48 -9.31
CA ASN A 59 -12.04 1.34 -8.11
C ASN A 59 -12.65 0.65 -6.89
N SER A 60 -13.69 -0.18 -7.07
CA SER A 60 -14.31 -0.92 -5.96
C SER A 60 -13.34 -1.90 -5.31
N HIS A 61 -12.45 -2.50 -6.10
CA HIS A 61 -11.38 -3.36 -5.60
C HIS A 61 -10.35 -2.59 -4.76
N VAL A 62 -10.03 -1.35 -5.13
CA VAL A 62 -9.11 -0.48 -4.38
C VAL A 62 -9.72 -0.07 -3.03
N ASP A 63 -10.98 0.36 -3.00
CA ASP A 63 -11.66 0.75 -1.77
C ASP A 63 -11.78 -0.43 -0.77
N MET A 64 -12.10 -1.63 -1.28
CA MET A 64 -12.17 -2.85 -0.44
C MET A 64 -10.79 -3.21 0.13
N ARG A 65 -9.73 -3.15 -0.69
CA ARG A 65 -8.37 -3.44 -0.23
C ARG A 65 -7.83 -2.39 0.72
N LEU A 66 -8.16 -1.11 0.53
CA LEU A 66 -7.81 -0.04 1.45
C LEU A 66 -8.50 -0.25 2.81
N SER A 67 -9.78 -0.64 2.80
CA SER A 67 -10.51 -1.00 4.02
C SER A 67 -9.84 -2.18 4.74
N ALA A 68 -9.43 -3.21 4.00
CA ALA A 68 -8.69 -4.34 4.56
C ALA A 68 -7.33 -3.92 5.15
N ALA A 69 -6.64 -2.96 4.53
CA ALA A 69 -5.39 -2.41 5.04
C ALA A 69 -5.55 -1.66 6.36
N MET A 70 -6.73 -1.09 6.64
CA MET A 70 -7.00 -0.39 7.91
C MET A 70 -7.31 -1.32 9.08
N ILE A 71 -7.67 -2.59 8.82
CA ILE A 71 -7.98 -3.58 9.87
C ILE A 71 -6.81 -3.74 10.87
N PRO A 72 -5.56 -4.06 10.46
CA PRO A 72 -4.47 -4.24 11.41
C PRO A 72 -4.17 -2.96 12.20
N TRP A 73 -4.28 -1.78 11.59
CA TRP A 73 -4.09 -0.51 12.29
C TRP A 73 -5.18 -0.22 13.32
N THR A 74 -6.42 -0.59 13.01
CA THR A 74 -7.54 -0.50 13.95
C THR A 74 -7.30 -1.42 15.16
N VAL A 75 -6.76 -2.63 14.94
CA VAL A 75 -6.35 -3.54 16.02
C VAL A 75 -5.25 -2.90 16.87
N CYS A 76 -4.20 -2.35 16.25
CA CYS A 76 -3.14 -1.64 16.97
C CYS A 76 -3.70 -0.50 17.85
N LEU A 77 -4.61 0.30 17.31
CA LEU A 77 -5.25 1.41 18.04
C LEU A 77 -6.06 0.91 19.24
N ILE A 78 -6.87 -0.14 19.05
CA ILE A 78 -7.67 -0.75 20.14
C ILE A 78 -6.75 -1.30 21.22
N GLU A 79 -5.66 -1.98 20.84
CA GLU A 79 -4.72 -2.55 21.80
C GLU A 79 -3.96 -1.49 22.58
N GLU A 80 -3.61 -0.34 21.97
CA GLU A 80 -3.01 0.79 22.70
C GLU A 80 -3.95 1.45 23.68
N LEU A 81 -5.20 1.68 23.26
CA LEU A 81 -6.23 2.21 24.16
C LEU A 81 -6.52 1.23 25.30
N SER A 82 -6.47 -0.08 25.02
CA SER A 82 -6.62 -1.11 26.04
C SER A 82 -5.43 -1.14 26.99
N ALA A 83 -4.20 -0.94 26.49
CA ALA A 83 -3.00 -0.86 27.30
C ALA A 83 -3.06 0.29 28.31
N ALA A 84 -3.63 1.44 27.93
CA ALA A 84 -3.83 2.56 28.85
C ALA A 84 -4.69 2.18 30.06
N HIS A 85 -5.73 1.37 29.85
CA HIS A 85 -6.63 0.93 30.93
C HIS A 85 -6.08 -0.25 31.73
N ILE A 86 -5.45 -1.22 31.07
CA ILE A 86 -4.98 -2.47 31.71
C ILE A 86 -3.73 -2.22 32.55
N TRP A 87 -2.87 -1.27 32.13
CA TRP A 87 -1.60 -0.98 32.79
C TRP A 87 -1.60 0.34 33.57
N GLU A 88 -2.78 0.86 33.93
CA GLU A 88 -2.95 2.11 34.70
C GLU A 88 -2.13 2.11 36.00
N ASP A 89 -2.12 0.98 36.72
CA ASP A 89 -1.41 0.83 38.00
C ASP A 89 0.12 0.62 37.85
N CYS A 90 0.64 0.54 36.63
CA CYS A 90 2.04 0.27 36.39
C CYS A 90 2.90 1.53 36.43
N SER A 91 4.13 1.42 36.96
CA SER A 91 5.12 2.52 37.03
C SER A 91 5.58 3.09 35.67
N LEU A 92 5.04 2.59 34.56
CA LEU A 92 5.43 2.89 33.19
C LEU A 92 4.18 3.23 32.39
N PRO A 93 4.32 4.16 31.44
CA PRO A 93 4.34 5.61 31.61
C PRO A 93 2.95 6.18 31.96
N SER A 94 2.84 7.50 32.05
CA SER A 94 1.56 8.18 32.29
C SER A 94 0.53 7.85 31.20
N GLU A 95 -0.74 7.71 31.59
CA GLU A 95 -1.88 7.50 30.68
C GLU A 95 -1.87 8.47 29.49
N LEU A 96 -1.50 9.73 29.77
CA LEU A 96 -1.41 10.80 28.77
C LEU A 96 -0.42 10.47 27.65
N LEU A 97 0.69 9.78 27.96
CA LEU A 97 1.63 9.34 26.93
C LEU A 97 1.00 8.24 26.05
N THR A 98 0.33 7.25 26.66
CA THR A 98 -0.34 6.18 25.91
C THR A 98 -1.44 6.72 25.00
N PHE A 99 -2.24 7.69 25.49
CA PHE A 99 -3.24 8.37 24.65
C PHE A 99 -2.60 9.17 23.52
N ALA A 100 -1.48 9.87 23.76
CA ALA A 100 -0.77 10.58 22.71
C ALA A 100 -0.22 9.63 21.63
N LEU A 101 0.29 8.45 22.02
CA LEU A 101 0.78 7.43 21.10
C LEU A 101 -0.36 6.78 20.30
N ALA A 102 -1.50 6.51 20.94
CA ALA A 102 -2.72 6.07 20.24
C ALA A 102 -3.20 7.12 19.23
N ALA A 103 -3.16 8.41 19.58
CA ALA A 103 -3.51 9.50 18.67
C ALA A 103 -2.56 9.57 17.46
N ILE A 104 -1.26 9.29 17.64
CA ILE A 104 -0.30 9.22 16.53
C ILE A 104 -0.69 8.10 15.55
N ILE A 105 -1.07 6.92 16.04
CA ILE A 105 -1.54 5.82 15.17
C ILE A 105 -2.78 6.26 14.39
N PHE A 106 -3.76 6.88 15.06
CA PHE A 106 -4.97 7.36 14.42
C PHE A 106 -4.69 8.41 13.34
N LEU A 107 -3.81 9.38 13.62
CA LEU A 107 -3.39 10.38 12.64
C LEU A 107 -2.63 9.77 11.47
N ALA A 108 -1.79 8.76 11.71
CA ALA A 108 -1.09 8.03 10.66
C ALA A 108 -2.07 7.25 9.75
N MET A 109 -3.12 6.65 10.32
CA MET A 109 -4.20 6.02 9.54
C MET A 109 -4.88 7.04 8.63
N ILE A 110 -5.29 8.20 9.17
CA ILE A 110 -5.90 9.27 8.38
C ILE A 110 -4.95 9.73 7.26
N ALA A 111 -3.68 9.98 7.60
CA ALA A 111 -2.67 10.41 6.63
C ALA A 111 -2.51 9.40 5.49
N THR A 112 -2.54 8.11 5.80
CA THR A 112 -2.45 7.02 4.81
C THR A 112 -3.70 6.96 3.92
N MET A 113 -4.90 7.19 4.48
CA MET A 113 -6.14 7.24 3.69
C MET A 113 -6.14 8.46 2.76
N VAL A 114 -5.71 9.62 3.26
CA VAL A 114 -5.57 10.86 2.47
C VAL A 114 -4.55 10.66 1.35
N ALA A 115 -3.37 10.10 1.66
CA ALA A 115 -2.35 9.77 0.67
C ALA A 115 -2.92 8.82 -0.40
N SER A 116 -3.62 7.76 0.01
CA SER A 116 -4.24 6.82 -0.92
C SER A 116 -5.22 7.51 -1.86
N ARG A 117 -6.10 8.36 -1.33
CA ARG A 117 -7.05 9.14 -2.15
C ARG A 117 -6.36 10.13 -3.10
N TYR A 118 -5.29 10.78 -2.64
CA TYR A 118 -4.47 11.66 -3.48
C TYR A 118 -3.81 10.90 -4.64
N TRP A 119 -3.22 9.74 -4.35
CA TRP A 119 -2.52 8.93 -5.35
C TRP A 119 -3.46 8.23 -6.33
N ILE A 120 -4.73 7.97 -5.98
CA ILE A 120 -5.73 7.44 -6.93
C ILE A 120 -5.83 8.36 -8.17
N PHE A 121 -5.77 9.68 -7.99
CA PHE A 121 -5.82 10.63 -9.11
C PHE A 121 -4.56 10.62 -9.99
N HIS A 122 -3.45 10.05 -9.52
CA HIS A 122 -2.15 10.05 -10.18
C HIS A 122 -1.72 8.66 -10.69
N GLY A 123 -2.62 7.68 -10.64
CA GLY A 123 -2.41 6.32 -11.14
C GLY A 123 -2.79 5.24 -10.11
N PRO A 124 -3.60 4.23 -10.49
CA PRO A 124 -4.07 3.18 -9.57
C PRO A 124 -2.94 2.25 -9.07
N ASP A 125 -1.85 2.08 -9.84
CA ASP A 125 -0.74 1.19 -9.47
C ASP A 125 0.01 1.66 -8.22
N LYS A 126 0.18 2.98 -8.09
CA LYS A 126 0.78 3.62 -6.91
C LYS A 126 0.02 3.27 -5.64
N VAL A 127 -1.31 3.24 -5.74
CA VAL A 127 -2.21 2.95 -4.61
C VAL A 127 -2.18 1.46 -4.28
N ASN A 128 -2.12 0.58 -5.28
CA ASN A 128 -1.99 -0.86 -5.07
C ASN A 128 -0.70 -1.23 -4.33
N PHE A 129 0.42 -0.61 -4.69
CA PHE A 129 1.69 -0.75 -3.96
C PHE A 129 1.56 -0.23 -2.52
N LEU A 130 1.01 0.97 -2.36
CA LEU A 130 0.82 1.58 -1.04
C LEU A 130 0.00 0.69 -0.10
N ILE A 131 -1.13 0.17 -0.58
CA ILE A 131 -2.00 -0.71 0.19
C ILE A 131 -1.22 -1.94 0.68
N GLN A 132 -0.36 -2.54 -0.15
CA GLN A 132 0.45 -3.68 0.28
C GLN A 132 1.44 -3.29 1.38
N VAL A 133 2.16 -2.17 1.22
CA VAL A 133 3.07 -1.65 2.25
C VAL A 133 2.34 -1.45 3.57
N CYS A 134 1.14 -0.85 3.53
CA CYS A 134 0.32 -0.61 4.71
C CYS A 134 -0.16 -1.90 5.39
N ILE A 135 -0.56 -2.90 4.59
CA ILE A 135 -0.97 -4.22 5.10
C ILE A 135 0.22 -4.90 5.80
N TYR A 136 1.38 -5.00 5.14
CA TYR A 136 2.53 -5.69 5.71
C TYR A 136 3.08 -4.97 6.95
N ALA A 137 3.16 -3.64 6.92
CA ALA A 137 3.55 -2.84 8.08
C ALA A 137 2.57 -3.01 9.24
N GLY A 138 1.27 -3.03 8.97
CA GLY A 138 0.24 -3.27 9.99
C GLY A 138 0.34 -4.68 10.58
N ILE A 139 0.46 -5.72 9.75
CA ILE A 139 0.65 -7.11 10.21
C ILE A 139 1.91 -7.23 11.08
N PHE A 140 3.01 -6.59 10.66
CA PHE A 140 4.24 -6.57 11.44
C PHE A 140 4.06 -5.84 12.78
N ALA A 141 3.40 -4.68 12.79
CA ALA A 141 3.12 -3.92 14.02
C ALA A 141 2.23 -4.69 15.01
N VAL A 142 1.29 -5.50 14.51
CA VAL A 142 0.47 -6.39 15.35
C VAL A 142 1.30 -7.57 15.85
N SER A 143 2.07 -8.24 14.99
CA SER A 143 2.75 -9.51 15.32
C SER A 143 4.06 -9.35 16.11
N ALA A 144 4.83 -8.27 15.89
CA ALA A 144 6.10 -8.06 16.57
C ALA A 144 6.00 -8.03 18.12
N PRO A 145 5.00 -7.38 18.74
CA PRO A 145 4.77 -7.49 20.19
C PRO A 145 4.60 -8.92 20.69
N PHE A 146 3.91 -9.79 19.95
CA PHE A 146 3.76 -11.21 20.32
C PHE A 146 5.08 -11.94 20.24
N ALA A 147 5.90 -11.67 19.21
CA ALA A 147 7.23 -12.26 19.10
C ALA A 147 8.13 -11.82 20.26
N ILE A 148 8.13 -10.51 20.59
CA ILE A 148 8.91 -9.96 21.71
C ILE A 148 8.48 -10.59 23.04
N ALA A 149 7.18 -10.66 23.31
CA ALA A 149 6.65 -11.29 24.52
C ALA A 149 6.96 -12.79 24.55
N GLY A 150 6.81 -13.49 23.41
CA GLY A 150 7.09 -14.92 23.28
C GLY A 150 8.55 -15.27 23.58
N LEU A 151 9.50 -14.42 23.14
CA LEU A 151 10.92 -14.58 23.45
C LEU A 151 11.24 -14.43 24.95
N GLN A 152 10.39 -13.75 25.71
CA GLN A 152 10.51 -13.61 27.16
C GLN A 152 9.77 -14.70 27.95
N GLY A 153 9.06 -15.57 27.25
CA GLY A 153 8.31 -16.69 27.82
C GLY A 153 6.79 -16.50 27.78
N TRP A 154 6.08 -17.62 27.89
CA TRP A 154 4.62 -17.67 27.73
C TRP A 154 3.86 -16.77 28.72
N ALA A 155 4.39 -16.59 29.93
CA ALA A 155 3.80 -15.69 30.92
C ALA A 155 3.71 -14.24 30.41
N GLN A 156 4.70 -13.77 29.64
CA GLN A 156 4.67 -12.41 29.07
C GLN A 156 3.64 -12.25 27.95
N VAL A 157 3.37 -13.32 27.20
CA VAL A 157 2.31 -13.31 26.16
C VAL A 157 0.94 -13.11 26.79
N GLN A 158 0.70 -13.65 27.98
CA GLN A 158 -0.56 -13.49 28.71
C GLN A 158 -0.80 -12.06 29.19
N HIS A 159 0.24 -11.22 29.27
CA HIS A 159 0.12 -9.80 29.64
C HIS A 159 -0.29 -8.89 28.47
N LEU A 160 -0.38 -9.41 27.24
CA LEU A 160 -0.80 -8.59 26.10
C LEU A 160 -2.28 -8.21 26.21
N PRO A 161 -2.66 -6.97 25.82
CA PRO A 161 -4.04 -6.48 25.97
C PRO A 161 -5.11 -7.37 25.33
N ILE A 162 -4.80 -8.02 24.21
CA ILE A 162 -5.73 -8.90 23.50
C ILE A 162 -6.16 -10.13 24.34
N PHE A 163 -5.27 -10.65 25.18
CA PHE A 163 -5.52 -11.83 25.99
C PHE A 163 -6.16 -11.49 27.34
N TYR A 164 -6.01 -10.23 27.79
CA TYR A 164 -6.61 -9.76 29.04
C TYR A 164 -8.14 -9.93 29.06
N ARG A 165 -8.81 -9.76 27.92
CA ARG A 165 -10.28 -9.88 27.82
C ARG A 165 -10.82 -11.32 27.90
N PHE A 166 -10.00 -12.32 27.58
CA PHE A 166 -10.40 -13.73 27.59
C PHE A 166 -10.14 -14.41 28.94
N ALA A 167 -9.31 -13.79 29.78
CA ALA A 167 -9.04 -14.24 31.12
C ALA A 167 -10.04 -13.61 32.11
N HIS A 168 -11.19 -14.25 32.33
CA HIS A 168 -12.01 -14.01 33.53
C HIS A 168 -11.33 -14.50 34.82
N THR A 169 -10.08 -14.95 34.73
CA THR A 169 -9.24 -15.29 35.86
C THR A 169 -8.61 -14.01 36.42
N PRO A 170 -8.60 -13.81 37.75
CA PRO A 170 -7.88 -12.72 38.42
C PRO A 170 -6.36 -12.96 38.38
N ALA A 171 -5.83 -13.24 37.20
CA ALA A 171 -4.46 -13.67 36.98
C ALA A 171 -3.57 -12.46 36.70
N SER A 172 -3.18 -11.86 37.82
CA SER A 172 -2.06 -10.94 37.99
C SER A 172 -2.21 -9.55 37.37
N THR A 173 -2.37 -8.59 38.26
CA THR A 173 -1.87 -7.20 38.21
C THR A 173 -0.34 -7.14 38.02
N ALA A 174 0.25 -8.04 37.24
CA ALA A 174 1.67 -8.03 36.96
C ALA A 174 1.90 -7.18 35.72
N CYS A 175 2.59 -6.07 35.93
CA CYS A 175 3.02 -5.18 34.88
C CYS A 175 3.85 -5.93 33.82
N PRO A 176 3.70 -5.59 32.53
CA PRO A 176 4.52 -6.18 31.48
C PRO A 176 6.00 -5.85 31.73
N SER A 177 6.89 -6.67 31.17
CA SER A 177 8.30 -6.30 31.11
C SER A 177 8.48 -5.01 30.31
N ARG A 178 9.58 -4.28 30.55
CA ARG A 178 9.92 -3.06 29.79
C ARG A 178 9.99 -3.30 28.28
N ALA A 179 10.47 -4.47 27.85
CA ALA A 179 10.58 -4.79 26.44
C ALA A 179 9.23 -5.18 25.83
N THR A 180 8.35 -5.88 26.56
CA THR A 180 6.96 -6.12 26.12
C THR A 180 6.21 -4.80 26.01
N TRP A 181 6.36 -3.92 27.00
CA TRP A 181 5.79 -2.58 26.98
C TRP A 181 6.29 -1.77 25.78
N PHE A 182 7.61 -1.73 25.54
CA PHE A 182 8.19 -1.03 24.38
C PHE A 182 7.63 -1.56 23.06
N GLY A 183 7.55 -2.89 22.92
CA GLY A 183 6.98 -3.54 21.75
C GLY A 183 5.51 -3.18 21.54
N CYS A 184 4.72 -3.14 22.61
CA CYS A 184 3.29 -2.83 22.51
C CYS A 184 3.02 -1.35 22.27
N VAL A 185 3.75 -0.45 22.95
CA VAL A 185 3.37 0.97 23.10
C VAL A 185 4.19 1.92 22.23
N LEU A 186 5.48 1.64 22.02
CA LEU A 186 6.35 2.53 21.24
C LEU A 186 6.60 2.04 19.82
N LEU A 187 6.73 0.73 19.62
CA LEU A 187 7.04 0.19 18.30
C LEU A 187 5.89 0.45 17.31
N ARG A 188 4.64 0.29 17.72
CA ARG A 188 3.45 0.48 16.88
C ARG A 188 3.33 1.91 16.30
N PRO A 189 3.36 2.98 17.10
CA PRO A 189 3.30 4.35 16.56
C PRO A 189 4.52 4.67 15.68
N CYS A 190 5.71 4.14 15.99
CA CYS A 190 6.87 4.30 15.11
C CYS A 190 6.64 3.67 13.73
N ILE A 191 6.14 2.43 13.67
CA ILE A 191 5.82 1.77 12.40
C ILE A 191 4.68 2.51 11.68
N ALA A 192 3.68 3.00 12.41
CA ALA A 192 2.58 3.79 11.84
C ALA A 192 3.08 5.06 11.15
N VAL A 193 3.96 5.81 11.81
CA VAL A 193 4.58 7.01 11.24
C VAL A 193 5.44 6.67 10.03
N ILE A 194 6.24 5.61 10.09
CA ILE A 194 7.04 5.15 8.94
C ILE A 194 6.13 4.78 7.76
N ALA A 195 5.07 4.02 7.99
CA ALA A 195 4.11 3.64 6.97
C ALA A 195 3.43 4.88 6.35
N ALA A 196 3.05 5.85 7.18
CA ALA A 196 2.50 7.12 6.71
C ALA A 196 3.53 7.89 5.86
N ILE A 197 4.79 8.00 6.28
CA ILE A 197 5.83 8.68 5.48
C ILE A 197 6.04 7.96 4.14
N LEU A 198 6.17 6.63 4.16
CA LEU A 198 6.31 5.81 2.95
C LEU A 198 5.10 5.97 2.02
N SER A 199 3.90 6.23 2.57
CA SER A 199 2.70 6.50 1.77
C SER A 199 2.77 7.75 0.92
N TRP A 200 3.53 8.74 1.38
CA TRP A 200 3.75 9.99 0.64
C TRP A 200 4.97 9.90 -0.27
N VAL A 201 6.02 9.19 0.12
CA VAL A 201 7.31 9.21 -0.58
C VAL A 201 7.46 8.11 -1.64
N CYS A 202 7.03 6.88 -1.36
CA CYS A 202 7.29 5.74 -2.26
C CYS A 202 6.71 5.91 -3.67
N PRO A 203 5.49 6.43 -3.86
CA PRO A 203 4.94 6.61 -5.21
C PRO A 203 5.75 7.56 -6.10
N VAL A 204 6.43 8.55 -5.49
CA VAL A 204 7.32 9.47 -6.21
C VAL A 204 8.57 8.74 -6.68
N TRP A 205 9.13 7.87 -5.84
CA TRP A 205 10.34 7.13 -6.15
C TRP A 205 10.11 6.06 -7.22
N HIS A 206 8.95 5.40 -7.20
CA HIS A 206 8.63 4.39 -8.20
C HIS A 206 8.55 5.01 -9.60
N HIS A 207 7.86 6.15 -9.73
CA HIS A 207 7.73 6.86 -11.00
C HIS A 207 9.08 7.31 -11.58
N ARG A 208 10.02 7.71 -10.72
CA ARG A 208 11.35 8.09 -11.18
C ARG A 208 12.12 6.90 -11.75
N LYS A 209 12.02 5.72 -11.13
CA LYS A 209 12.66 4.52 -11.62
C LYS A 209 12.08 4.04 -12.93
N ASP A 210 10.76 4.09 -13.08
CA ASP A 210 10.11 3.66 -14.31
C ASP A 210 10.54 4.56 -15.48
N ALA A 211 10.61 5.88 -15.27
CA ALA A 211 11.14 6.82 -16.25
C ALA A 211 12.65 6.63 -16.56
N GLU A 212 13.46 6.27 -15.55
CA GLU A 212 14.88 5.96 -15.76
C GLU A 212 15.07 4.64 -16.55
N VAL A 213 14.21 3.63 -16.33
CA VAL A 213 14.25 2.38 -17.08
C VAL A 213 13.83 2.60 -18.53
N GLU A 214 12.73 3.33 -18.75
CA GLU A 214 12.24 3.66 -20.09
C GLU A 214 13.27 4.46 -20.90
N ALA A 215 13.95 5.44 -20.26
CA ALA A 215 15.03 6.18 -20.91
C ALA A 215 16.22 5.30 -21.32
N ASN A 216 16.61 4.34 -20.46
CA ASN A 216 17.71 3.41 -20.77
C ASN A 216 17.33 2.40 -21.86
N GLU A 217 16.07 2.00 -21.95
CA GLU A 217 15.58 1.11 -23.01
C GLU A 217 15.61 1.82 -24.37
N LEU A 218 15.16 3.08 -24.42
CA LEU A 218 15.22 3.90 -25.63
C LEU A 218 16.66 4.16 -26.11
N GLU A 219 17.60 4.41 -25.20
CA GLU A 219 19.02 4.59 -25.55
C GLU A 219 19.61 3.30 -26.14
N ARG A 220 19.26 2.15 -25.58
CA ARG A 220 19.71 0.84 -26.07
C ARG A 220 19.16 0.51 -27.45
N ASP A 221 17.87 0.80 -27.68
CA ASP A 221 17.25 0.58 -28.98
C ASP A 221 17.85 1.50 -30.05
N ALA A 222 18.25 2.73 -29.69
CA ALA A 222 18.97 3.63 -30.58
C ALA A 222 20.37 3.10 -30.95
N GLU A 223 21.12 2.56 -29.98
CA GLU A 223 22.43 1.94 -30.23
C GLU A 223 22.34 0.71 -31.16
N ASP A 224 21.30 -0.11 -31.00
CA ASP A 224 21.07 -1.30 -31.85
C ASP A 224 20.78 -0.89 -33.31
N VAL A 225 20.02 0.19 -33.53
CA VAL A 225 19.74 0.71 -34.89
C VAL A 225 21.01 1.23 -35.57
N ASP A 226 21.86 1.97 -34.85
CA ASP A 226 23.13 2.47 -35.38
C ASP A 226 24.10 1.33 -35.73
N SER A 227 24.05 0.22 -34.99
CA SER A 227 24.86 -0.97 -35.29
C SER A 227 24.49 -1.65 -36.61
N VAL A 228 23.20 -1.63 -36.99
CA VAL A 228 22.71 -2.20 -38.26
C VAL A 228 23.06 -1.31 -39.45
N LEU A 229 23.15 0.01 -39.24
CA LEU A 229 23.45 0.99 -40.27
C LEU A 229 24.96 1.19 -40.52
N SER A 230 25.83 0.53 -39.75
CA SER A 230 27.27 0.64 -39.94
C SER A 230 27.73 0.03 -41.28
N PRO A 231 28.35 0.81 -42.18
CA PRO A 231 28.67 0.41 -43.55
C PRO A 231 29.78 -0.64 -43.69
N ASP A 232 30.41 -1.07 -42.59
CA ASP A 232 31.51 -2.05 -42.59
C ASP A 232 31.04 -3.52 -42.64
N SER A 233 29.73 -3.77 -42.85
CA SER A 233 29.14 -5.12 -42.94
C SER A 233 28.82 -5.61 -44.36
N LEU A 234 29.23 -4.87 -45.39
CA LEU A 234 29.19 -5.26 -46.81
C LEU A 234 30.59 -5.52 -47.38
#